data_AF-A0A970UZE4-F1
#
_entry.id   AF-A0A970UZE4-F1
#
_cell.length_a   1.000
_cell.length_b   1.000
_cell.length_c   1.000
_cell.angle_alpha   90.00
_cell.angle_beta   90.00
_cell.angle_gamma   90.00
#
_symmetry.space_group_name_H-M   'P 1'
#
loop_
_entity.id
_entity.type
_entity.pdbx_description
1 polymer ?
#
loop_
_entity_poly.entity_id
_entity_poly.type
_entity_poly.pdbx_seq_one_letter_code
_entity_poly.pdbx_strand_id
1 'polypeptide(L)'
;MEDLKGRPVEEQSTRDFLSEFLPALVAHLKERGWLERYLQHQADEPVTANAESYLTLAKLVQEFAPELRRVDATMGNEALVGAVDVWCPQSQELEDEQPFYQKRQRAGEEVWHYTCLAPSGAYPNRFLNMPLLGTRVLHWFNYTAGATGYLHWGFNQWAAWNSRNGPFNDTEAHSLQGKHHLPAGDTHLVYPGPGGRPLDSIRHETLLEGVQDYELLRVLDAEKPEEARRLATEVLPTLKGYIKDPAKFRTIRAELLDQVAKVQ
;
A
#
# COMPACT_ATOMS: atom_id res chain seq x y z
N MET A 1 8.75 11.53 13.94
CA MET A 1 8.91 10.07 13.76
C MET A 1 10.27 9.97 13.10
N GLU A 2 11.28 9.57 13.86
CA GLU A 2 12.70 9.65 13.50
C GLU A 2 13.11 8.36 12.77
N ASP A 3 13.03 8.38 11.45
CA ASP A 3 13.71 7.41 10.60
C ASP A 3 15.23 7.65 10.69
N LEU A 4 16.02 6.58 10.83
CA LEU A 4 17.49 6.58 10.80
C LEU A 4 18.21 7.58 11.74
N LYS A 5 17.90 7.58 13.05
CA LYS A 5 18.73 8.16 14.15
C LYS A 5 19.59 9.40 13.78
N GLY A 6 18.99 10.43 13.20
CA GLY A 6 19.52 11.81 13.22
C GLY A 6 20.87 12.06 12.53
N ARG A 7 21.31 11.21 11.60
CA ARG A 7 22.49 11.52 10.77
C ARG A 7 22.06 12.04 9.41
N PRO A 8 22.45 13.27 9.03
CA PRO A 8 22.26 13.77 7.67
C PRO A 8 22.78 12.77 6.64
N VAL A 9 22.05 12.59 5.55
CA VAL A 9 22.41 11.66 4.46
C VAL A 9 23.76 12.05 3.84
N GLU A 10 24.12 13.33 3.96
CA GLU A 10 25.33 13.95 3.46
C GLU A 10 26.57 13.68 4.33
N GLU A 11 26.41 13.12 5.53
CA GLU A 11 27.55 12.80 6.39
C GLU A 11 28.33 11.59 5.88
N GLN A 12 29.67 11.69 5.90
CA GLN A 12 30.56 10.57 5.60
C GLN A 12 30.25 9.33 6.45
N SER A 13 29.86 9.54 7.71
CA SER A 13 29.51 8.45 8.63
C SER A 13 28.28 7.65 8.19
N THR A 14 27.34 8.27 7.47
CA THR A 14 26.18 7.60 6.86
C THR A 14 26.63 6.74 5.69
N ARG A 15 27.48 7.29 4.82
CA ARG A 15 28.04 6.57 3.68
C ARG A 15 28.86 5.36 4.13
N ASP A 16 29.75 5.54 5.11
CA ASP A 16 30.59 4.45 5.65
C ASP A 16 29.72 3.29 6.13
N PHE A 17 28.70 3.58 6.94
CA PHE A 17 27.76 2.56 7.42
C PHE A 17 27.04 1.85 6.26
N LEU A 18 26.46 2.59 5.32
CA LEU A 18 25.72 1.99 4.20
C LEU A 18 26.62 1.19 3.26
N SER A 19 27.88 1.62 3.09
CA SER A 19 28.88 0.90 2.27
C SER A 19 29.22 -0.48 2.82
N GLU A 20 29.08 -0.69 4.13
CA GLU A 20 29.29 -2.00 4.76
C GLU A 20 27.98 -2.78 4.89
N PHE A 21 26.91 -2.11 5.33
CA PHE A 21 25.63 -2.74 5.62
C PHE A 21 24.91 -3.26 4.37
N LEU A 22 24.80 -2.45 3.32
CA LEU A 22 24.00 -2.79 2.14
C LEU A 22 24.57 -3.99 1.37
N PRO A 23 25.90 -4.08 1.08
CA PRO A 23 26.46 -5.27 0.45
C PRO A 23 26.31 -6.53 1.32
N ALA A 24 26.48 -6.40 2.65
CA ALA A 24 26.29 -7.51 3.59
C ALA A 24 24.83 -7.99 3.61
N LEU A 25 23.87 -7.06 3.57
CA LEU A 25 22.44 -7.37 3.44
C LEU A 25 22.15 -8.10 2.14
N VAL A 26 22.65 -7.62 1.00
CA VAL A 26 22.47 -8.28 -0.31
C VAL A 26 23.06 -9.69 -0.29
N ALA A 27 24.27 -9.87 0.25
CA ALA A 27 24.89 -11.19 0.36
C ALA A 27 24.03 -12.15 1.20
N HIS A 28 23.52 -11.68 2.33
CA HIS A 28 22.60 -12.46 3.17
C HIS A 28 21.31 -12.82 2.42
N LEU A 29 20.67 -11.86 1.76
CA LEU A 29 19.44 -12.09 1.00
C LEU A 29 19.66 -13.11 -0.13
N LYS A 30 20.81 -13.08 -0.81
CA LYS A 30 21.20 -14.07 -1.82
C LYS A 30 21.39 -15.46 -1.23
N GLU A 31 22.13 -15.57 -0.12
CA GLU A 31 22.35 -16.84 0.58
C GLU A 31 21.02 -17.50 1.00
N ARG A 32 20.05 -16.68 1.43
CA ARG A 32 18.72 -17.13 1.86
C ARG A 32 17.74 -17.36 0.70
N GLY A 33 18.09 -16.96 -0.52
CA GLY A 33 17.17 -16.98 -1.67
C GLY A 33 15.99 -16.00 -1.55
N TRP A 34 16.19 -14.89 -0.82
CA TRP A 34 15.14 -13.90 -0.53
C TRP A 34 15.26 -12.61 -1.33
N LEU A 35 16.34 -12.43 -2.11
CA LEU A 35 16.62 -11.19 -2.83
C LEU A 35 15.42 -10.72 -3.69
N GLU A 36 14.84 -11.61 -4.49
CA GLU A 36 13.72 -11.30 -5.38
C GLU A 36 12.41 -10.92 -4.66
N ARG A 37 12.32 -11.18 -3.35
CA ARG A 37 11.13 -10.89 -2.53
C ARG A 37 11.37 -9.72 -1.56
N TYR A 38 12.59 -9.19 -1.52
CA TYR A 38 12.95 -8.09 -0.66
C TYR A 38 12.74 -6.77 -1.39
N LEU A 39 12.12 -5.81 -0.70
CA LEU A 39 12.01 -4.43 -1.15
C LEU A 39 12.62 -3.52 -0.07
N GLN A 40 13.46 -2.58 -0.48
CA GLN A 40 14.13 -1.65 0.41
C GLN A 40 13.31 -0.38 0.57
N HIS A 41 12.76 -0.16 1.76
CA HIS A 41 12.27 1.15 2.18
C HIS A 41 13.44 2.08 2.49
N GLN A 42 13.40 3.31 2.00
CA GLN A 42 14.49 4.28 2.18
C GLN A 42 14.14 5.31 3.25
N ALA A 43 12.91 5.81 3.23
CA ALA A 43 12.36 6.78 4.17
C ALA A 43 10.82 6.77 4.09
N ASP A 44 10.15 7.36 5.07
CA ASP A 44 8.69 7.52 5.00
C ASP A 44 8.24 8.83 4.29
N GLU A 45 7.26 8.71 3.39
CA GLU A 45 6.56 9.83 2.71
C GLU A 45 7.46 10.99 2.22
N PRO A 46 8.49 10.75 1.37
CA PRO A 46 9.25 11.84 0.75
C PRO A 46 8.32 12.77 -0.06
N VAL A 47 8.56 14.07 0.11
CA VAL A 47 7.86 15.18 -0.53
C VAL A 47 8.85 15.98 -1.37
N THR A 48 8.36 16.86 -2.24
CA THR A 48 9.22 17.74 -3.06
C THR A 48 10.26 18.52 -2.23
N ALA A 49 9.91 18.93 -1.01
CA ALA A 49 10.80 19.69 -0.14
C ALA A 49 12.02 18.92 0.39
N ASN A 50 11.96 17.58 0.48
CA ASN A 50 13.09 16.73 0.91
C ASN A 50 13.56 15.76 -0.19
N ALA A 51 13.14 15.98 -1.44
CA ALA A 51 13.49 15.11 -2.56
C ALA A 51 15.02 15.00 -2.77
N GLU A 52 15.78 16.07 -2.51
CA GLU A 52 17.25 16.06 -2.68
C GLU A 52 17.94 15.05 -1.74
N SER A 53 17.55 15.01 -0.46
CA SER A 53 18.14 14.05 0.49
C SER A 53 17.69 12.63 0.17
N TYR A 54 16.42 12.45 -0.26
CA TYR A 54 15.91 11.16 -0.71
C TYR A 54 16.66 10.63 -1.94
N LEU A 55 16.89 11.48 -2.95
CA LEU A 55 17.69 11.16 -4.14
C LEU A 55 19.14 10.79 -3.78
N THR A 56 19.71 11.46 -2.79
CA THR A 56 21.07 11.16 -2.31
C THR A 56 21.12 9.78 -1.67
N LEU A 57 20.14 9.44 -0.83
CA LEU A 57 20.02 8.11 -0.25
C LEU A 57 19.84 7.04 -1.34
N ALA A 58 18.99 7.29 -2.33
CA ALA A 58 18.76 6.38 -3.44
C ALA A 58 20.00 6.13 -4.30
N LYS A 59 20.88 7.12 -4.45
CA LYS A 59 22.18 6.94 -5.11
C LYS A 59 23.10 6.03 -4.29
N LEU A 60 23.11 6.13 -2.96
CA LEU A 60 23.90 5.24 -2.10
C LEU A 60 23.38 3.80 -2.17
N VAL A 61 22.05 3.61 -2.18
CA VAL A 61 21.44 2.29 -2.39
C VAL A 61 21.83 1.74 -3.76
N GLN A 62 21.71 2.55 -4.82
CA GLN A 62 22.09 2.15 -6.17
C GLN A 62 23.58 1.79 -6.30
N GLU A 63 24.44 2.48 -5.56
CA GLU A 63 25.89 2.25 -5.58
C GLU A 63 26.28 0.96 -4.84
N PHE A 64 25.76 0.74 -3.64
CA PHE A 64 26.18 -0.35 -2.78
C PHE A 64 25.31 -1.61 -2.87
N ALA A 65 24.09 -1.49 -3.37
CA ALA A 65 23.14 -2.58 -3.51
C ALA A 65 22.23 -2.39 -4.75
N PRO A 66 22.81 -2.33 -5.97
CA PRO A 66 22.07 -2.09 -7.21
C PRO A 66 20.98 -3.14 -7.51
N GLU A 67 21.05 -4.31 -6.89
CA GLU A 67 20.05 -5.37 -7.04
C GLU A 67 18.79 -5.17 -6.19
N LEU A 68 18.81 -4.26 -5.21
CA LEU A 68 17.65 -4.00 -4.35
C LEU A 68 16.70 -3.02 -5.03
N ARG A 69 15.44 -3.43 -5.14
CA ARG A 69 14.34 -2.54 -5.56
C ARG A 69 13.91 -1.66 -4.39
N ARG A 70 13.69 -0.38 -4.65
CA ARG A 70 13.27 0.63 -3.68
C ARG A 70 11.77 0.84 -3.72
N VAL A 71 11.13 0.82 -2.56
CA VAL A 71 9.68 1.01 -2.38
C VAL A 71 9.46 2.01 -1.26
N ASP A 72 8.56 2.97 -1.40
CA ASP A 72 8.12 3.82 -0.29
C ASP A 72 6.71 4.39 -0.56
N ALA A 73 6.01 4.79 0.51
CA ALA A 73 4.87 5.69 0.40
C ALA A 73 5.37 7.02 -0.17
N THR A 74 4.85 7.51 -1.31
CA THR A 74 5.43 8.68 -2.01
C THR A 74 4.47 9.86 -2.09
N MET A 75 5.01 11.08 -1.91
CA MET A 75 4.25 12.36 -1.98
C MET A 75 5.00 13.47 -2.76
N GLY A 76 6.00 13.12 -3.58
CA GLY A 76 6.85 14.08 -4.32
C GLY A 76 6.86 13.93 -5.84
N ASN A 77 6.13 12.96 -6.40
CA ASN A 77 5.94 12.66 -7.83
C ASN A 77 7.23 12.85 -8.67
N GLU A 78 7.22 13.80 -9.61
CA GLU A 78 8.33 14.07 -10.55
C GLU A 78 9.67 14.32 -9.84
N ALA A 79 9.67 14.87 -8.61
CA ALA A 79 10.90 15.13 -7.86
C ALA A 79 11.62 13.86 -7.39
N LEU A 80 10.93 12.71 -7.36
CA LEU A 80 11.46 11.43 -6.89
C LEU A 80 11.86 10.48 -8.03
N VAL A 81 11.71 10.91 -9.28
CA VAL A 81 12.02 10.08 -10.46
C VAL A 81 13.48 9.63 -10.43
N GLY A 82 13.69 8.32 -10.60
CA GLY A 82 15.00 7.68 -10.54
C GLY A 82 15.44 7.28 -9.13
N ALA A 83 14.64 7.58 -8.10
CA ALA A 83 14.88 7.16 -6.72
C ALA A 83 13.97 6.03 -6.23
N VAL A 84 12.93 5.68 -6.99
CA VAL A 84 11.86 4.75 -6.58
C VAL A 84 11.61 3.74 -7.71
N ASP A 85 11.56 2.46 -7.36
CA ASP A 85 11.26 1.37 -8.31
C ASP A 85 9.82 0.84 -8.13
N VAL A 86 9.25 0.99 -6.93
CA VAL A 86 7.86 0.69 -6.57
C VAL A 86 7.23 1.91 -5.89
N TRP A 87 6.36 2.61 -6.61
CA TRP A 87 5.68 3.81 -6.13
C TRP A 87 4.45 3.44 -5.32
N CYS A 88 4.26 4.05 -4.15
CA CYS A 88 3.04 3.91 -3.37
C CYS A 88 2.45 5.29 -3.07
N PRO A 89 1.76 5.96 -4.02
CA PRO A 89 1.00 7.17 -3.73
C PRO A 89 -0.27 6.91 -2.91
N GLN A 90 -0.78 7.95 -2.23
CA GLN A 90 -2.12 7.87 -1.65
C GLN A 90 -3.16 7.64 -2.76
N SER A 91 -4.25 6.95 -2.44
CA SER A 91 -5.24 6.55 -3.46
C SER A 91 -5.83 7.72 -4.25
N GLN A 92 -6.06 8.87 -3.61
CA GLN A 92 -6.53 10.08 -4.29
C GLN A 92 -5.43 10.73 -5.14
N GLU A 93 -4.17 10.66 -4.72
CA GLU A 93 -3.03 11.17 -5.49
C GLU A 93 -2.83 10.35 -6.76
N LEU A 94 -2.98 9.02 -6.67
CA LEU A 94 -2.95 8.15 -7.84
C LEU A 94 -4.06 8.51 -8.84
N GLU A 95 -5.26 8.84 -8.35
CA GLU A 95 -6.37 9.27 -9.21
C GLU A 95 -6.10 10.62 -9.89
N ASP A 96 -5.63 11.60 -9.13
CA ASP A 96 -5.40 12.97 -9.59
C ASP A 96 -4.23 13.02 -10.60
N GLU A 97 -3.21 12.18 -10.42
CA GLU A 97 -1.96 12.18 -11.20
C GLU A 97 -1.78 10.90 -12.04
N GLN A 98 -2.89 10.27 -12.47
CA GLN A 98 -2.86 9.06 -13.31
C GLN A 98 -1.89 9.14 -14.50
N PRO A 99 -1.79 10.25 -15.28
CA PRO A 99 -0.86 10.32 -16.40
C PRO A 99 0.61 10.17 -15.99
N PHE A 100 0.99 10.70 -14.82
CA PHE A 100 2.33 10.57 -14.27
C PHE A 100 2.63 9.10 -13.92
N TYR A 101 1.74 8.45 -13.16
CA TYR A 101 1.95 7.07 -12.75
C TYR A 101 1.91 6.08 -13.93
N GLN A 102 1.05 6.30 -14.92
CA GLN A 102 1.07 5.50 -16.16
C GLN A 102 2.38 5.68 -16.94
N LYS A 103 2.97 6.88 -16.94
CA LYS A 103 4.30 7.11 -17.51
C LYS A 103 5.38 6.34 -16.73
N ARG A 104 5.28 6.27 -15.40
CA ARG A 104 6.19 5.46 -14.56
C ARG A 104 6.07 3.97 -14.89
N GLN A 105 4.84 3.44 -14.99
CA GLN A 105 4.60 2.05 -15.39
C GLN A 105 5.18 1.71 -16.78
N ARG A 106 5.02 2.61 -17.76
CA ARG A 106 5.63 2.46 -19.10
C ARG A 106 7.16 2.51 -19.07
N ALA A 107 7.76 3.12 -18.05
CA ALA A 107 9.20 3.12 -17.82
C ALA A 107 9.70 1.84 -17.12
N GLY A 108 8.82 0.87 -16.84
CA GLY A 108 9.17 -0.41 -16.21
C GLY A 108 9.13 -0.41 -14.69
N GLU A 109 8.63 0.66 -14.08
CA GLU A 109 8.46 0.74 -12.63
C GLU A 109 7.09 0.23 -12.19
N GLU A 110 7.00 -0.15 -10.93
CA GLU A 110 5.78 -0.67 -10.35
C GLU A 110 5.01 0.45 -9.63
N VAL A 111 3.67 0.41 -9.69
CA VAL A 111 2.82 1.40 -9.00
C VAL A 111 1.78 0.66 -8.18
N TRP A 112 1.88 0.81 -6.86
CA TRP A 112 0.88 0.45 -5.88
C TRP A 112 0.03 1.68 -5.54
N HIS A 113 -0.82 1.56 -4.54
CA HIS A 113 -1.38 2.70 -3.85
C HIS A 113 -1.43 2.43 -2.35
N TYR A 114 -1.61 3.45 -1.52
CA TYR A 114 -1.88 3.26 -0.11
C TYR A 114 -3.09 4.03 0.40
N THR A 115 -3.61 3.55 1.52
CA THR A 115 -4.45 4.32 2.40
C THR A 115 -3.84 4.35 3.79
N CYS A 116 -4.22 5.37 4.56
CA CYS A 116 -3.93 5.54 5.98
C CYS A 116 -5.18 6.22 6.59
N LEU A 117 -4.99 7.20 7.49
CA LEU A 117 -6.04 8.13 7.91
C LEU A 117 -6.71 8.90 6.74
N ALA A 118 -6.12 8.86 5.55
CA ALA A 118 -6.62 9.40 4.30
C ALA A 118 -6.45 8.38 3.14
N PRO A 119 -7.21 8.51 2.03
CA PRO A 119 -8.36 9.39 1.89
C PRO A 119 -9.56 8.90 2.70
N SER A 120 -10.52 9.80 2.94
CA SER A 120 -11.77 9.51 3.65
C SER A 120 -12.99 9.92 2.82
N GLY A 121 -14.20 9.75 3.37
CA GLY A 121 -15.44 10.13 2.69
C GLY A 121 -15.86 9.13 1.62
N ALA A 122 -15.79 9.52 0.35
CA ALA A 122 -16.27 8.68 -0.76
C ALA A 122 -15.33 7.51 -1.09
N TYR A 123 -14.02 7.70 -0.87
CA TYR A 123 -12.99 6.73 -1.23
C TYR A 123 -13.10 5.40 -0.45
N PRO A 124 -12.67 4.29 -1.07
CA PRO A 124 -12.38 3.05 -0.36
C PRO A 124 -11.30 3.26 0.72
N ASN A 125 -11.51 2.66 1.90
CA ASN A 125 -10.55 2.59 3.00
C ASN A 125 -11.01 1.49 3.99
N ARG A 126 -10.33 1.34 5.13
CA ARG A 126 -10.52 0.23 6.08
C ARG A 126 -10.79 0.62 7.54
N PHE A 127 -11.35 1.81 7.75
CA PHE A 127 -11.80 2.27 9.07
C PHE A 127 -13.03 1.49 9.58
N LEU A 128 -13.19 1.43 10.90
CA LEU A 128 -14.31 0.77 11.57
C LEU A 128 -15.65 1.47 11.37
N ASN A 129 -15.64 2.79 11.17
CA ASN A 129 -16.85 3.60 11.03
C ASN A 129 -17.35 3.69 9.58
N MET A 130 -16.83 2.86 8.68
CA MET A 130 -17.24 2.82 7.27
C MET A 130 -17.93 1.50 6.90
N PRO A 131 -18.75 1.48 5.84
CA PRO A 131 -19.27 0.23 5.30
C PRO A 131 -18.12 -0.72 4.94
N LEU A 132 -18.24 -1.98 5.37
CA LEU A 132 -17.25 -3.03 5.13
C LEU A 132 -16.92 -3.22 3.65
N LEU A 133 -17.89 -2.96 2.77
CA LEU A 133 -17.71 -2.96 1.32
C LEU A 133 -16.57 -2.02 0.86
N GLY A 134 -16.33 -0.91 1.57
CA GLY A 134 -15.19 -0.03 1.29
C GLY A 134 -13.83 -0.71 1.44
N THR A 135 -13.71 -1.65 2.37
CA THR A 135 -12.49 -2.47 2.51
C THR A 135 -12.39 -3.51 1.39
N ARG A 136 -13.52 -4.11 1.00
CA ARG A 136 -13.59 -5.13 -0.06
C ARG A 136 -13.12 -4.59 -1.41
N VAL A 137 -13.50 -3.36 -1.74
CA VAL A 137 -13.26 -2.75 -3.05
C VAL A 137 -11.89 -2.08 -3.19
N LEU A 138 -11.04 -2.09 -2.16
CA LEU A 138 -9.64 -1.61 -2.27
C LEU A 138 -8.88 -2.35 -3.38
N HIS A 139 -9.13 -3.64 -3.57
CA HIS A 139 -8.48 -4.42 -4.62
C HIS A 139 -9.23 -4.40 -5.97
N TRP A 140 -10.49 -3.96 -5.96
CA TRP A 140 -11.16 -3.54 -7.20
C TRP A 140 -10.58 -2.21 -7.70
N PHE A 141 -10.21 -1.30 -6.79
CA PHE A 141 -9.46 -0.09 -7.10
C PHE A 141 -8.11 -0.43 -7.73
N ASN A 142 -7.36 -1.41 -7.22
CA ASN A 142 -6.12 -1.89 -7.86
C ASN A 142 -6.33 -2.17 -9.35
N TYR A 143 -7.35 -2.97 -9.66
CA TYR A 143 -7.66 -3.34 -11.03
C TYR A 143 -8.02 -2.12 -11.89
N THR A 144 -8.95 -1.28 -11.43
CA THR A 144 -9.44 -0.12 -12.19
C THR A 144 -8.36 0.96 -12.40
N ALA A 145 -7.51 1.19 -11.39
CA ALA A 145 -6.41 2.15 -11.47
C ALA A 145 -5.18 1.59 -12.22
N GLY A 146 -5.16 0.29 -12.54
CA GLY A 146 -3.98 -0.39 -13.04
C GLY A 146 -2.85 -0.51 -12.01
N ALA A 147 -3.13 -0.34 -10.72
CA ALA A 147 -2.15 -0.53 -9.66
C ALA A 147 -1.91 -2.03 -9.40
N THR A 148 -0.65 -2.39 -9.15
CA THR A 148 -0.22 -3.79 -8.99
C THR A 148 -0.11 -4.22 -7.52
N GLY A 149 -0.35 -3.30 -6.58
CA GLY A 149 -0.27 -3.59 -5.16
C GLY A 149 -0.96 -2.53 -4.31
N TYR A 150 -1.08 -2.85 -3.02
CA TYR A 150 -1.71 -2.00 -2.01
C TYR A 150 -0.87 -2.03 -0.73
N LEU A 151 -0.66 -0.86 -0.14
CA LEU A 151 0.07 -0.67 1.11
C LEU A 151 -0.85 -0.04 2.14
N HIS A 152 -0.66 -0.39 3.41
CA HIS A 152 -1.17 0.40 4.52
C HIS A 152 -0.35 0.11 5.77
N TRP A 153 -0.01 1.17 6.51
CA TRP A 153 0.91 1.13 7.65
C TRP A 153 0.44 0.30 8.88
N GLY A 154 -0.86 0.09 9.06
CA GLY A 154 -1.43 -0.40 10.32
C GLY A 154 -2.02 -1.80 10.22
N PHE A 155 -1.22 -2.85 10.43
CA PHE A 155 -1.72 -4.23 10.54
C PHE A 155 -2.07 -4.59 11.99
N ASN A 156 -1.13 -4.38 12.90
CA ASN A 156 -1.21 -4.75 14.32
C ASN A 156 -0.59 -3.66 15.24
N GLN A 157 -0.72 -2.39 14.88
CA GLN A 157 -0.19 -1.26 15.64
C GLN A 157 -1.08 -0.98 16.88
N TRP A 158 -1.15 -1.94 17.81
CA TRP A 158 -2.04 -1.91 18.97
C TRP A 158 -1.59 -0.92 20.04
N ALA A 159 -0.28 -0.86 20.28
CA ALA A 159 0.35 0.05 21.24
C ALA A 159 0.67 1.42 20.62
N ALA A 160 0.36 1.60 19.34
CA ALA A 160 0.61 2.86 18.66
C ALA A 160 -0.12 4.00 19.35
N TRP A 161 0.66 5.03 19.66
CA TRP A 161 0.22 6.39 19.90
C TRP A 161 -0.80 6.48 21.06
N ASN A 162 -0.42 5.88 22.19
CA ASN A 162 -1.07 6.03 23.50
C ASN A 162 -2.51 5.48 23.61
N SER A 163 -2.92 4.47 22.84
CA SER A 163 -4.15 3.73 23.21
C SER A 163 -3.90 3.00 24.55
N ARG A 164 -4.22 3.67 25.67
CA ARG A 164 -3.91 3.15 27.02
C ARG A 164 -4.74 1.92 27.38
N ASN A 165 -5.83 1.71 26.64
CA ASN A 165 -6.81 0.66 26.90
C ASN A 165 -6.74 -0.51 25.91
N GLY A 166 -5.84 -0.42 24.91
CA GLY A 166 -5.69 -1.43 23.86
C GLY A 166 -6.84 -1.46 22.84
N PRO A 167 -6.66 -2.18 21.71
CA PRO A 167 -7.52 -2.08 20.53
C PRO A 167 -8.93 -2.65 20.73
N PHE A 168 -9.19 -3.40 21.81
CA PHE A 168 -10.54 -3.88 22.13
C PHE A 168 -11.40 -2.82 22.83
N ASN A 169 -10.78 -1.88 23.54
CA ASN A 169 -11.49 -0.89 24.36
C ASN A 169 -11.41 0.50 23.75
N ASP A 170 -10.33 0.80 23.02
CA ASP A 170 -10.10 2.07 22.37
C ASP A 170 -9.57 1.84 20.96
N THR A 171 -10.42 2.11 19.98
CA THR A 171 -10.10 1.92 18.56
C THR A 171 -9.56 3.18 17.90
N GLU A 172 -9.56 4.32 18.60
CA GLU A 172 -9.14 5.64 18.12
C GLU A 172 -7.78 6.01 18.72
N ALA A 173 -6.70 5.50 18.13
CA ALA A 173 -5.35 5.86 18.57
C ALA A 173 -5.10 7.37 18.39
N HIS A 174 -4.26 7.96 19.25
CA HIS A 174 -3.82 9.34 19.03
C HIS A 174 -2.83 9.40 17.88
N SER A 175 -2.39 10.59 17.43
CA SER A 175 -1.26 10.82 16.52
C SER A 175 0.06 10.77 17.31
N LEU A 176 1.23 10.58 16.66
CA LEU A 176 2.54 10.51 17.35
C LEU A 176 2.90 11.78 18.13
N GLN A 177 2.29 12.90 17.78
CA GLN A 177 2.46 14.16 18.49
C GLN A 177 1.35 14.40 19.53
N GLY A 178 0.43 13.45 19.72
CA GLY A 178 -0.70 13.54 20.65
C GLY A 178 -1.72 14.62 20.30
N LYS A 179 -1.66 15.19 19.09
CA LYS A 179 -2.45 16.37 18.69
C LYS A 179 -3.78 16.03 18.02
N HIS A 180 -3.91 14.84 17.42
CA HIS A 180 -5.10 14.43 16.66
C HIS A 180 -5.43 12.97 16.93
N HIS A 181 -6.70 12.58 16.78
CA HIS A 181 -7.10 11.17 16.77
C HIS A 181 -7.00 10.63 15.34
N LEU A 182 -6.49 9.41 15.21
CA LEU A 182 -6.58 8.64 13.98
C LEU A 182 -8.00 8.06 13.86
N PRO A 183 -8.53 7.87 12.64
CA PRO A 183 -9.81 7.21 12.43
C PRO A 183 -9.84 5.84 13.11
N ALA A 184 -10.98 5.48 13.69
CA ALA A 184 -11.16 4.22 14.39
C ALA A 184 -10.74 3.04 13.51
N GLY A 185 -9.79 2.22 13.99
CA GLY A 185 -9.31 1.03 13.27
C GLY A 185 -8.28 1.26 12.17
N ASP A 186 -7.79 2.48 11.95
CA ASP A 186 -6.68 2.77 11.01
C ASP A 186 -5.40 1.98 11.37
N THR A 187 -5.11 1.89 12.67
CA THR A 187 -3.86 1.29 13.17
C THR A 187 -3.82 -0.24 13.07
N HIS A 188 -4.96 -0.90 12.88
CA HIS A 188 -5.03 -2.36 12.97
C HIS A 188 -6.16 -2.99 12.16
N LEU A 189 -5.83 -4.12 11.55
CA LEU A 189 -6.78 -5.07 10.97
C LEU A 189 -6.98 -6.32 11.83
N VAL A 190 -5.96 -6.68 12.62
CA VAL A 190 -6.00 -7.83 13.53
C VAL A 190 -5.94 -7.34 14.97
N TYR A 191 -6.39 -8.17 15.90
CA TYR A 191 -6.45 -7.89 17.33
C TYR A 191 -5.46 -8.77 18.11
N PRO A 192 -5.06 -8.41 19.34
CA PRO A 192 -4.23 -9.27 20.16
C PRO A 192 -5.04 -10.49 20.62
N GLY A 193 -4.60 -11.69 20.23
CA GLY A 193 -5.22 -12.95 20.60
C GLY A 193 -4.45 -13.73 21.69
N PRO A 194 -5.00 -14.86 22.14
CA PRO A 194 -4.36 -15.70 23.15
C PRO A 194 -2.94 -16.13 22.75
N GLY A 195 -2.00 -16.06 23.70
CA GLY A 195 -0.61 -16.45 23.48
C GLY A 195 0.17 -15.55 22.51
N GLY A 196 -0.28 -14.30 22.32
CA GLY A 196 0.37 -13.33 21.42
C GLY A 196 0.11 -13.57 19.94
N ARG A 197 -0.76 -14.51 19.58
CA ARG A 197 -1.17 -14.73 18.19
C ARG A 197 -2.12 -13.63 17.74
N PRO A 198 -2.02 -13.12 16.51
CA PRO A 198 -3.04 -12.25 15.96
C PRO A 198 -4.41 -12.95 15.96
N LEU A 199 -5.39 -12.33 16.59
CA LEU A 199 -6.80 -12.65 16.43
C LEU A 199 -7.31 -11.93 15.19
N ASP A 200 -7.88 -12.70 14.28
CA ASP A 200 -8.37 -12.20 13.02
C ASP A 200 -9.61 -11.28 13.17
N SER A 201 -9.96 -10.54 12.11
CA SER A 201 -11.15 -9.70 12.08
C SER A 201 -11.92 -9.78 10.77
N ILE A 202 -13.20 -9.42 10.83
CA ILE A 202 -14.07 -9.31 9.65
C ILE A 202 -13.46 -8.39 8.57
N ARG A 203 -12.78 -7.30 8.97
CA ARG A 203 -12.14 -6.37 8.03
C ARG A 203 -10.94 -7.01 7.34
N HIS A 204 -10.16 -7.83 8.05
CA HIS A 204 -9.02 -8.51 7.48
C HIS A 204 -9.46 -9.57 6.46
N GLU A 205 -10.43 -10.41 6.81
CA GLU A 205 -11.01 -11.38 5.87
C GLU A 205 -11.63 -10.69 4.65
N THR A 206 -12.36 -9.58 4.86
CA THR A 206 -12.92 -8.80 3.76
C THR A 206 -11.83 -8.24 2.83
N LEU A 207 -10.69 -7.81 3.37
CA LEU A 207 -9.55 -7.37 2.57
C LEU A 207 -8.98 -8.54 1.75
N LEU A 208 -8.80 -9.71 2.37
CA LEU A 208 -8.32 -10.92 1.70
C LEU A 208 -9.26 -11.38 0.58
N GLU A 209 -10.56 -11.38 0.84
CA GLU A 209 -11.53 -11.63 -0.21
C GLU A 209 -11.37 -10.61 -1.35
N GLY A 210 -11.07 -9.34 -1.03
CA GLY A 210 -10.75 -8.27 -1.99
C GLY A 210 -9.62 -8.67 -2.92
N VAL A 211 -8.51 -9.18 -2.36
CA VAL A 211 -7.37 -9.69 -3.13
C VAL A 211 -7.81 -10.81 -4.07
N GLN A 212 -8.64 -11.74 -3.60
CA GLN A 212 -9.16 -12.83 -4.45
C GLN A 212 -9.99 -12.30 -5.62
N ASP A 213 -10.82 -11.28 -5.40
CA ASP A 213 -11.59 -10.66 -6.49
C ASP A 213 -10.69 -9.97 -7.52
N TYR A 214 -9.58 -9.35 -7.10
CA TYR A 214 -8.58 -8.83 -8.03
C TYR A 214 -8.00 -9.95 -8.90
N GLU A 215 -7.59 -11.07 -8.31
CA GLU A 215 -7.07 -12.21 -9.09
C GLU A 215 -8.11 -12.75 -10.07
N LEU A 216 -9.38 -12.83 -9.67
CA LEU A 216 -10.48 -13.22 -10.56
C LEU A 216 -10.66 -12.24 -11.72
N LEU A 217 -10.57 -10.92 -11.46
CA LEU A 217 -10.58 -9.90 -12.50
C LEU A 217 -9.39 -10.04 -13.44
N ARG A 218 -8.19 -10.35 -12.93
CA ARG A 218 -6.98 -10.59 -13.76
C ARG A 218 -7.12 -11.84 -14.64
N VAL A 219 -7.68 -12.93 -14.11
CA VAL A 219 -7.97 -14.14 -14.89
C VAL A 219 -8.97 -13.82 -16.00
N LEU A 220 -10.05 -13.09 -15.69
CA LEU A 220 -11.03 -12.70 -16.70
C LEU A 220 -10.45 -11.72 -17.73
N ASP A 221 -9.61 -10.78 -17.30
CA ASP A 221 -8.98 -9.76 -18.16
C ASP A 221 -8.09 -10.39 -19.24
N ALA A 222 -7.39 -11.48 -18.91
CA ALA A 222 -6.54 -12.20 -19.86
C ALA A 222 -7.31 -12.74 -21.08
N GLU A 223 -8.57 -13.11 -20.90
CA GLU A 223 -9.40 -13.78 -21.92
C GLU A 223 -10.52 -12.88 -22.46
N LYS A 224 -11.09 -12.02 -21.60
CA LYS A 224 -12.23 -11.13 -21.85
C LYS A 224 -12.02 -9.76 -21.20
N PRO A 225 -11.05 -8.96 -21.68
CA PRO A 225 -10.65 -7.70 -21.04
C PRO A 225 -11.78 -6.65 -20.98
N GLU A 226 -12.63 -6.58 -22.00
CA GLU A 226 -13.79 -5.66 -22.00
C GLU A 226 -14.80 -6.01 -20.90
N GLU A 227 -15.02 -7.30 -20.64
CA GLU A 227 -15.97 -7.76 -19.63
C GLU A 227 -15.44 -7.55 -18.21
N ALA A 228 -14.16 -7.87 -17.98
CA ALA A 228 -13.51 -7.59 -16.70
C ALA A 228 -13.52 -6.09 -16.39
N ARG A 229 -13.21 -5.24 -17.38
CA ARG A 229 -13.31 -3.78 -17.25
C ARG A 229 -14.74 -3.31 -16.97
N ARG A 230 -15.75 -3.84 -17.66
CA ARG A 230 -17.16 -3.51 -17.40
C ARG A 230 -17.54 -3.81 -15.95
N LEU A 231 -17.30 -5.03 -15.47
CA LEU A 231 -17.64 -5.44 -14.11
C LEU A 231 -16.91 -4.58 -13.06
N ALA A 232 -15.62 -4.29 -13.29
CA ALA A 232 -14.84 -3.45 -12.41
C ALA A 232 -15.40 -2.01 -12.33
N THR A 233 -15.73 -1.40 -13.47
CA THR A 233 -16.34 -0.07 -13.53
C THR A 233 -17.76 -0.05 -12.96
N GLU A 234 -18.51 -1.14 -13.00
CA GLU A 234 -19.82 -1.20 -12.34
C GLU A 234 -19.73 -1.18 -10.81
N VAL A 235 -18.68 -1.78 -10.23
CA VAL A 235 -18.40 -1.72 -8.78
C VAL A 235 -17.78 -0.38 -8.40
N LEU A 236 -16.86 0.11 -9.22
CA LEU A 236 -16.05 1.29 -8.97
C LEU A 236 -16.07 2.22 -10.19
N PRO A 237 -17.17 2.99 -10.40
CA PRO A 237 -17.33 3.85 -11.58
C PRO A 237 -16.29 4.96 -11.68
N THR A 238 -15.76 5.40 -10.53
CA THR A 238 -14.64 6.35 -10.45
C THR A 238 -13.68 5.91 -9.35
N LEU A 239 -12.41 6.31 -9.43
CA LEU A 239 -11.42 5.98 -8.39
C LEU A 239 -11.78 6.56 -7.01
N LYS A 240 -12.57 7.65 -7.00
CA LYS A 240 -13.19 8.25 -5.81
C LYS A 240 -14.47 7.59 -5.29
N GLY A 241 -15.15 6.74 -6.08
CA GLY A 241 -16.54 6.35 -5.83
C GLY A 241 -16.84 4.89 -6.19
N TYR A 242 -17.41 4.18 -5.21
CA TYR A 242 -17.84 2.79 -5.37
C TYR A 242 -19.31 2.61 -4.99
N ILE A 243 -19.92 1.55 -5.51
CA ILE A 243 -21.29 1.19 -5.16
C ILE A 243 -21.43 0.94 -3.65
N LYS A 244 -22.50 1.42 -3.03
CA LYS A 244 -22.73 1.27 -1.59
C LYS A 244 -23.74 0.17 -1.24
N ASP A 245 -24.41 -0.38 -2.26
CA ASP A 245 -25.40 -1.45 -2.13
C ASP A 245 -24.72 -2.83 -2.13
N PRO A 246 -24.72 -3.57 -0.99
CA PRO A 246 -24.11 -4.89 -0.92
C PRO A 246 -24.83 -5.94 -1.78
N ALA A 247 -26.14 -5.82 -2.02
CA ALA A 247 -26.88 -6.75 -2.87
C ALA A 247 -26.43 -6.58 -4.32
N LYS A 248 -26.32 -5.33 -4.79
CA LYS A 248 -25.77 -5.04 -6.12
C LYS A 248 -24.34 -5.56 -6.28
N PHE A 249 -23.47 -5.34 -5.29
CA PHE A 249 -22.11 -5.87 -5.33
C PHE A 249 -22.09 -7.40 -5.45
N ARG A 250 -22.92 -8.10 -4.67
CA ARG A 250 -23.00 -9.57 -4.72
C ARG A 250 -23.47 -10.08 -6.08
N THR A 251 -24.42 -9.39 -6.72
CA THR A 251 -24.85 -9.74 -8.09
C THR A 251 -23.70 -9.60 -9.09
N ILE A 252 -22.98 -8.47 -9.07
CA ILE A 252 -21.83 -8.24 -9.97
C ILE A 252 -20.72 -9.28 -9.71
N ARG A 253 -20.44 -9.59 -8.44
CA ARG A 253 -19.45 -10.60 -8.07
C ARG A 253 -19.85 -12.00 -8.51
N ALA A 254 -21.13 -12.37 -8.40
CA ALA A 254 -21.62 -13.65 -8.90
C ALA A 254 -21.42 -13.75 -10.42
N GLU A 255 -21.70 -12.67 -11.14
CA GLU A 255 -21.44 -12.60 -12.58
C GLU A 255 -19.93 -12.73 -12.91
N LEU A 256 -19.05 -12.08 -12.14
CA LEU A 256 -17.59 -12.27 -12.29
C LEU A 256 -17.20 -13.75 -12.15
N LEU A 257 -17.70 -14.44 -11.12
CA LEU A 257 -17.43 -15.87 -10.92
C LEU A 257 -17.94 -16.72 -12.09
N ASP A 258 -19.16 -16.45 -12.57
CA ASP A 258 -19.73 -17.16 -13.73
C ASP A 258 -18.95 -16.90 -15.02
N GLN A 259 -18.38 -15.71 -15.19
CA GLN A 259 -17.55 -15.40 -16.35
C GLN A 259 -16.18 -16.07 -16.28
N VAL A 260 -15.55 -16.06 -15.10
CA VAL A 260 -14.26 -16.74 -14.86
C VAL A 260 -14.41 -18.25 -15.07
N ALA A 261 -15.49 -18.87 -14.59
CA ALA A 261 -15.75 -20.29 -14.78
C ALA A 261 -15.91 -20.71 -16.26
N LYS A 262 -16.13 -19.77 -17.17
CA LYS A 262 -16.24 -20.03 -18.63
C LYS A 262 -14.91 -19.92 -19.38
N VAL A 263 -13.85 -19.45 -18.72
CA VAL A 263 -12.53 -19.21 -19.33
C VAL A 263 -11.41 -20.03 -18.69
N GLN A 264 -11.75 -20.90 -17.73
CA GLN A 264 -10.90 -21.95 -17.16
C GLN A 264 -11.22 -23.30 -17.81
#